data_AF-A0A8T5QG59-F1
#
_entry.id   AF-A0A8T5QG59-F1
#
_cell.length_a   1.000
_cell.length_b   1.000
_cell.length_c   1.000
_cell.angle_alpha   90.00
_cell.angle_beta   90.00
_cell.angle_gamma   90.00
#
_symmetry.space_group_name_H-M   'P 1'
#
loop_
_entity.id
_entity.type
_entity.pdbx_description
1 polymer ?
#
loop_
_entity_poly.entity_id
_entity_poly.type
_entity_poly.pdbx_seq_one_letter_code
_entity_poly.pdbx_strand_id
1 'polypeptide(L)'
;MTSKKDIFKRPSAKQIMKGKKQVVARTNLVERILEIDPETQYLLIDRQVIPEMSFYKRNSRKRMSRTEASRMFMKHGPEVMFPRLRNRAEALARMKDHNLAPNHLRQEVYDKLSPGFFCAYSFRPAIRRNTKRKVPLTEVLEGAKIYAYAQRHGMPMEVKPYADSAGTSKKGGSVIVTVPSRTPKQESYTFAIHGIAVKDDDNKYIVANRLISTHSCFDTMFKDLKYNLPDDSEDAEVFNWDAHAIAGFYATIGYFIRKDHNTVPLQMSPMPLPSRLLVDVYQRFTRNAVILTNERKNQKKNFYPLNNAELEIAVENAVIRLGHDNTLFCQLDRDGALRDYDWIGM
;
A
#
# COMPACT_ATOMS: atom_id res chain seq x y z
N MET A 1 19.21 -14.93 19.69
CA MET A 1 19.12 -14.79 18.21
C MET A 1 17.70 -14.38 17.86
N THR A 2 17.50 -13.14 17.42
CA THR A 2 16.23 -12.70 16.85
C THR A 2 15.95 -13.52 15.59
N SER A 3 14.71 -13.96 15.42
CA SER A 3 14.32 -14.67 14.19
C SER A 3 14.47 -13.70 13.03
N LYS A 4 14.99 -14.15 11.87
CA LYS A 4 15.10 -13.30 10.66
C LYS A 4 13.78 -12.59 10.30
N LYS A 5 12.63 -13.16 10.68
CA LYS A 5 11.29 -12.58 10.45
C LYS A 5 10.80 -11.61 11.52
N ASP A 6 11.57 -11.31 12.58
CA ASP A 6 11.20 -10.35 13.62
C ASP A 6 10.99 -8.94 13.06
N ILE A 7 11.60 -8.63 11.91
CA ILE A 7 11.37 -7.39 11.17
C ILE A 7 9.89 -7.15 10.84
N PHE A 8 9.10 -8.21 10.62
CA PHE A 8 7.67 -8.11 10.30
C PHE A 8 6.78 -7.94 11.54
N LYS A 9 7.33 -8.07 12.75
CA LYS A 9 6.58 -7.87 13.99
C LYS A 9 6.42 -6.39 14.28
N ARG A 10 5.19 -5.99 14.61
CA ARG A 10 4.91 -4.64 15.10
C ARG A 10 5.22 -4.54 16.58
N PRO A 11 5.86 -3.44 17.04
CA PRO A 11 6.07 -3.22 18.45
C PRO A 11 4.74 -2.95 19.17
N SER A 12 4.65 -3.41 20.42
CA SER A 12 3.57 -3.03 21.34
C SER A 12 3.74 -1.58 21.82
N ALA A 13 2.66 -0.95 22.30
CA ALA A 13 2.75 0.41 22.85
C ALA A 13 3.79 0.51 23.97
N LYS A 14 3.89 -0.52 24.82
CA LYS A 14 4.91 -0.61 25.88
C LYS A 14 6.33 -0.59 25.31
N GLN A 15 6.58 -1.28 24.19
CA GLN A 15 7.90 -1.26 23.53
C GLN A 15 8.20 0.10 22.91
N ILE A 16 7.20 0.74 22.29
CA ILE A 16 7.34 2.09 21.70
C ILE A 16 7.70 3.12 22.78
N MET A 17 7.04 3.06 23.94
CA MET A 17 7.18 4.05 25.01
C MET A 17 8.39 3.83 25.92
N LYS A 18 9.00 2.63 25.93
CA LYS A 18 10.03 2.25 26.92
C LYS A 18 11.25 3.16 26.81
N GLY A 19 11.53 3.92 27.87
CA GLY A 19 12.71 4.77 27.98
C GLY A 19 12.67 6.03 27.11
N LYS A 20 11.53 6.35 26.47
CA LYS A 20 11.38 7.49 25.56
C LYS A 20 10.52 8.59 26.16
N LYS A 21 10.85 9.84 25.84
CA LYS A 21 10.10 11.04 26.21
C LYS A 21 8.87 11.20 25.30
N GLN A 22 7.74 11.54 25.91
CA GLN A 22 6.49 11.79 25.19
C GLN A 22 6.51 13.14 24.47
N VAL A 23 6.09 13.17 23.22
CA VAL A 23 5.76 14.37 22.44
C VAL A 23 4.29 14.28 22.01
N VAL A 24 3.46 15.26 22.35
CA VAL A 24 2.01 15.21 22.10
C VAL A 24 1.66 15.91 20.80
N ALA A 25 0.83 15.29 19.97
CA ALA A 25 0.27 15.91 18.77
C ALA A 25 -1.24 15.67 18.62
N ARG A 26 -1.97 16.75 18.30
CA ARG A 26 -3.39 16.72 17.92
C ARG A 26 -3.60 17.01 16.43
N THR A 27 -2.71 17.75 15.82
CA THR A 27 -2.70 18.12 14.40
C THR A 27 -1.28 17.97 13.85
N ASN A 28 -1.12 18.12 12.53
CA ASN A 28 0.19 18.13 11.86
C ASN A 28 1.03 16.88 12.20
N LEU A 29 0.39 15.70 12.15
CA LEU A 29 0.99 14.46 12.60
C LEU A 29 2.26 14.11 11.81
N VAL A 30 2.30 14.48 10.52
CA VAL A 30 3.43 14.22 9.61
C VAL A 30 4.64 15.07 10.02
N GLU A 31 4.44 16.36 10.25
CA GLU A 31 5.51 17.25 10.69
C GLU A 31 6.03 16.83 12.05
N ARG A 32 5.12 16.55 12.99
CA ARG A 32 5.50 16.14 14.34
C ARG A 32 6.26 14.82 14.36
N ILE A 33 5.90 13.83 13.54
CA ILE A 33 6.65 12.56 13.52
C ILE A 33 8.04 12.70 12.88
N LEU A 34 8.22 13.67 11.97
CA LEU A 34 9.51 13.99 11.37
C LEU A 34 10.41 14.77 12.34
N GLU A 35 9.83 15.64 13.17
CA GLU A 35 10.54 16.45 14.17
C GLU A 35 11.06 15.65 15.37
N ILE A 36 10.40 14.54 15.74
CA ILE A 36 10.86 13.77 16.91
C ILE A 36 12.19 13.06 16.65
N ASP A 37 12.98 12.96 17.70
CA ASP A 37 14.12 12.04 17.75
C ASP A 37 13.62 10.61 17.98
N PRO A 38 13.74 9.69 17.01
CA PRO A 38 13.19 8.35 17.13
C PRO A 38 13.88 7.50 18.22
N GLU A 39 15.08 7.86 18.69
CA GLU A 39 15.78 7.11 19.74
C GLU A 39 15.28 7.52 21.12
N THR A 40 15.10 8.82 21.35
CA THR A 40 14.77 9.36 22.68
C THR A 40 13.31 9.76 22.85
N GLN A 41 12.51 9.81 21.78
CA GLN A 41 11.14 10.31 21.81
C GLN A 41 10.11 9.39 21.14
N TYR A 42 8.86 9.53 21.56
CA TYR A 42 7.70 8.95 20.91
C TYR A 42 6.57 9.97 20.80
N LEU A 43 5.80 9.87 19.71
CA LEU A 43 4.62 10.67 19.42
C LEU A 43 3.39 10.06 20.10
N LEU A 44 2.76 10.81 20.99
CA LEU A 44 1.42 10.54 21.49
C LEU A 44 0.40 11.31 20.65
N ILE A 45 -0.43 10.58 19.91
CA ILE A 45 -1.54 11.13 19.16
C ILE A 45 -2.75 11.25 20.11
N ASP A 46 -3.04 12.49 20.52
CA ASP A 46 -4.14 12.83 21.45
C ASP A 46 -5.41 13.21 20.68
N ARG A 47 -5.77 12.38 19.71
CA ARG A 47 -7.04 12.48 18.96
C ARG A 47 -7.42 11.16 18.31
N GLN A 48 -8.67 11.05 17.88
CA GLN A 48 -9.09 10.00 16.96
C GLN A 48 -8.50 10.27 15.57
N VAL A 49 -7.84 9.27 14.98
CA VAL A 49 -7.27 9.37 13.63
C VAL A 49 -8.28 8.92 12.58
N ILE A 50 -9.04 7.85 12.86
CA ILE A 50 -10.16 7.43 12.03
C ILE A 50 -11.35 8.39 12.30
N PRO A 51 -12.08 8.85 11.26
CA PRO A 51 -13.26 9.69 11.43
C PRO A 51 -14.32 9.09 12.37
N GLU A 52 -14.95 9.93 13.18
CA GLU A 52 -15.98 9.48 14.13
C GLU A 52 -17.15 8.75 13.47
N MET A 53 -17.54 9.17 12.26
CA MET A 53 -18.57 8.50 11.46
C MET A 53 -18.28 7.00 11.23
N SER A 54 -16.99 6.60 11.21
CA SER A 54 -16.59 5.20 11.09
C SER A 54 -16.70 4.42 12.41
N PHE A 55 -17.07 5.06 13.53
CA PHE A 55 -17.29 4.42 14.83
C PHE A 55 -18.77 4.18 15.16
N TYR A 56 -19.70 4.54 14.29
CA TYR A 56 -21.13 4.32 14.51
C TYR A 56 -21.70 3.37 13.46
N LYS A 57 -22.47 2.35 13.89
CA LYS A 57 -23.19 1.55 12.89
C LYS A 57 -24.23 2.45 12.22
N ARG A 58 -24.36 2.32 10.90
CA ARG A 58 -25.41 2.99 10.11
C ARG A 58 -26.76 2.74 10.79
N ASN A 59 -27.49 3.81 11.10
CA ASN A 59 -28.79 3.79 11.79
C ASN A 59 -28.78 3.26 13.25
N SER A 60 -27.64 3.26 13.95
CA SER A 60 -27.60 2.90 15.37
C SER A 60 -26.83 3.92 16.21
N ARG A 61 -27.28 4.16 17.44
CA ARG A 61 -26.51 4.89 18.46
C ARG A 61 -25.39 4.04 19.09
N LYS A 62 -25.18 2.79 18.63
CA LYS A 62 -24.18 1.88 19.19
C LYS A 62 -22.81 2.19 18.60
N ARG A 63 -21.86 2.51 19.50
CA ARG A 63 -20.45 2.72 19.17
C ARG A 63 -19.79 1.38 18.85
N MET A 64 -19.05 1.33 17.75
CA MET A 64 -18.20 0.23 17.34
C MET A 64 -16.87 0.25 18.12
N SER A 65 -16.28 -0.92 18.33
CA SER A 65 -14.90 -1.02 18.80
C SER A 65 -13.94 -0.39 17.79
N ARG A 66 -12.74 0.03 18.21
CA ARG A 66 -11.73 0.55 17.27
C ARG A 66 -11.33 -0.45 16.19
N THR A 67 -11.30 -1.74 16.52
CA THR A 67 -11.00 -2.79 15.55
C THR A 67 -12.09 -2.87 14.48
N GLU A 68 -13.36 -2.80 14.86
CA GLU A 68 -14.49 -2.76 13.91
C GLU A 68 -14.46 -1.48 13.07
N ALA A 69 -14.23 -0.33 13.70
CA ALA A 69 -14.11 0.96 13.01
C ALA A 69 -12.98 0.97 11.97
N SER A 70 -11.82 0.41 12.33
CA SER A 70 -10.68 0.22 11.42
C SER A 70 -11.04 -0.65 10.22
N ARG A 71 -11.71 -1.78 10.44
CA ARG A 71 -12.16 -2.67 9.35
C ARG A 71 -13.18 -1.99 8.44
N MET A 72 -14.16 -1.30 9.02
CA MET A 72 -15.17 -0.56 8.26
C MET A 72 -14.56 0.56 7.45
N PHE A 73 -13.60 1.32 8.01
CA PHE A 73 -12.88 2.35 7.30
C PHE A 73 -12.04 1.79 6.15
N MET A 74 -11.28 0.71 6.35
CA MET A 74 -10.50 0.10 5.26
C MET A 74 -11.40 -0.45 4.15
N LYS A 75 -12.62 -0.86 4.46
CA LYS A 75 -13.59 -1.37 3.48
C LYS A 75 -14.31 -0.26 2.72
N HIS A 76 -14.85 0.73 3.44
CA HIS A 76 -15.81 1.72 2.92
C HIS A 76 -15.33 3.18 3.01
N GLY A 77 -14.14 3.42 3.54
CA GLY A 77 -13.59 4.77 3.67
C GLY A 77 -13.38 5.45 2.31
N PRO A 78 -13.20 6.78 2.30
CA PRO A 78 -12.85 7.52 1.09
C PRO A 78 -11.58 6.98 0.43
N GLU A 79 -11.52 7.03 -0.89
CA GLU A 79 -10.38 6.57 -1.70
C GLU A 79 -9.85 7.74 -2.54
N VAL A 80 -8.53 7.76 -2.77
CA VAL A 80 -7.92 8.62 -3.78
C VAL A 80 -8.24 8.01 -5.16
N MET A 81 -9.25 8.56 -5.84
CA MET A 81 -9.73 8.00 -7.11
C MET A 81 -8.97 8.56 -8.31
N PHE A 82 -8.31 7.68 -9.07
CA PHE A 82 -7.69 8.07 -10.33
C PHE A 82 -8.72 8.22 -11.43
N PRO A 83 -8.47 9.13 -12.40
CA PRO A 83 -9.36 9.32 -13.54
C PRO A 83 -9.63 8.01 -14.28
N ARG A 84 -10.92 7.72 -14.49
CA ARG A 84 -11.33 6.51 -15.20
C ARG A 84 -11.15 6.70 -16.71
N LEU A 85 -10.34 5.85 -17.31
CA LEU A 85 -10.28 5.69 -18.76
C LEU A 85 -11.47 4.83 -19.20
N ARG A 86 -12.42 5.37 -19.96
CA ARG A 86 -13.69 4.69 -20.28
C ARG A 86 -13.54 3.69 -21.41
N ASN A 87 -12.62 3.95 -22.34
CA ASN A 87 -12.40 3.12 -23.51
C ASN A 87 -10.95 3.21 -24.00
N ARG A 88 -10.63 2.39 -25.00
CA ARG A 88 -9.31 2.34 -25.65
C ARG A 88 -8.90 3.69 -26.25
N ALA A 89 -9.82 4.37 -26.95
CA ALA A 89 -9.51 5.61 -27.63
C ALA A 89 -9.15 6.71 -26.63
N GLU A 90 -9.90 6.84 -25.54
CA GLU A 90 -9.61 7.78 -24.45
C GLU A 90 -8.29 7.44 -23.74
N ALA A 91 -8.01 6.16 -23.49
CA ALA A 91 -6.75 5.74 -22.89
C ALA A 91 -5.55 6.12 -23.76
N LEU A 92 -5.66 5.91 -25.08
CA LEU A 92 -4.61 6.30 -26.03
C LEU A 92 -4.49 7.83 -26.10
N ALA A 93 -5.59 8.55 -26.31
CA ALA A 93 -5.55 10.00 -26.40
C ALA A 93 -4.94 10.65 -25.15
N ARG A 94 -5.35 10.18 -23.95
CA ARG A 94 -4.87 10.76 -22.71
C ARG A 94 -3.44 10.36 -22.37
N MET A 95 -3.08 9.08 -22.52
CA MET A 95 -1.78 8.58 -22.07
C MET A 95 -0.70 8.64 -23.13
N LYS A 96 -1.05 8.45 -24.41
CA LYS A 96 -0.09 8.51 -25.52
C LYS A 96 0.17 9.95 -25.93
N ASP A 97 -0.87 10.72 -26.24
CA ASP A 97 -0.69 12.05 -26.86
C ASP A 97 -0.07 13.06 -25.89
N HIS A 98 -0.23 12.83 -24.59
CA HIS A 98 0.43 13.60 -23.52
C HIS A 98 1.63 12.89 -22.89
N ASN A 99 2.02 11.71 -23.42
CA ASN A 99 3.09 10.87 -22.86
C ASN A 99 2.96 10.58 -21.35
N LEU A 100 1.73 10.44 -20.86
CA LEU A 100 1.42 10.20 -19.45
C LEU A 100 1.50 8.71 -19.12
N ALA A 101 2.57 8.32 -18.44
CA ALA A 101 2.62 7.06 -17.68
C ALA A 101 1.70 7.07 -16.43
N PRO A 102 1.32 5.90 -15.86
CA PRO A 102 0.54 5.82 -14.62
C PRO A 102 1.11 6.63 -13.46
N ASN A 103 2.44 6.81 -13.40
CA ASN A 103 3.10 7.66 -12.41
C ASN A 103 2.65 9.13 -12.48
N HIS A 104 2.51 9.68 -13.69
CA HIS A 104 2.06 11.07 -13.88
C HIS A 104 0.60 11.25 -13.49
N LEU A 105 -0.26 10.27 -13.80
CA LEU A 105 -1.66 10.31 -13.35
C LEU A 105 -1.77 10.31 -11.83
N ARG A 106 -0.89 9.55 -11.15
CA ARG A 106 -0.80 9.56 -9.69
C ARG A 106 -0.37 10.94 -9.18
N GLN A 107 0.70 11.50 -9.75
CA GLN A 107 1.19 12.84 -9.42
C GLN A 107 0.09 13.91 -9.56
N GLU A 108 -0.56 13.99 -10.73
CA GLU A 108 -1.62 14.96 -11.00
C GLU A 108 -2.76 14.92 -9.97
N VAL A 109 -3.08 13.74 -9.46
CA VAL A 109 -4.12 13.55 -8.45
C VAL A 109 -3.60 14.03 -7.09
N TYR A 110 -2.46 13.52 -6.64
CA TYR A 110 -1.92 13.86 -5.31
C TYR A 110 -1.57 15.34 -5.16
N ASP A 111 -1.07 15.99 -6.21
CA ASP A 111 -0.72 17.43 -6.19
C ASP A 111 -1.94 18.34 -5.97
N LYS A 112 -3.15 17.83 -6.22
CA LYS A 112 -4.42 18.57 -6.05
C LYS A 112 -5.19 18.17 -4.79
N LEU A 113 -4.73 17.14 -4.08
CA LEU A 113 -5.42 16.67 -2.88
C LEU A 113 -5.15 17.59 -1.69
N SER A 114 -6.19 17.80 -0.89
CA SER A 114 -6.04 18.34 0.45
C SER A 114 -5.92 17.19 1.48
N PRO A 115 -5.28 17.44 2.63
CA PRO A 115 -5.21 16.46 3.71
C PRO A 115 -6.60 15.93 4.09
N GLY A 116 -6.70 14.61 4.31
CA GLY A 116 -7.98 13.95 4.48
C GLY A 116 -7.85 12.54 5.09
N PHE A 117 -8.94 11.79 5.01
CA PHE A 117 -9.03 10.43 5.54
C PHE A 117 -9.23 9.45 4.38
N PHE A 118 -8.13 9.06 3.74
CA PHE A 118 -8.13 8.11 2.65
C PHE A 118 -7.75 6.72 3.15
N CYS A 119 -8.38 5.69 2.59
CA CYS A 119 -8.14 4.29 2.96
C CYS A 119 -7.37 3.49 1.89
N ALA A 120 -7.08 4.12 0.76
CA ALA A 120 -6.28 3.65 -0.38
C ALA A 120 -6.39 4.65 -1.54
N TYR A 121 -5.55 4.47 -2.56
CA TYR A 121 -5.89 4.93 -3.91
C TYR A 121 -6.59 3.82 -4.71
N SER A 122 -7.38 4.20 -5.71
CA SER A 122 -8.10 3.27 -6.56
C SER A 122 -8.17 3.68 -8.02
N PHE A 123 -8.22 2.67 -8.89
CA PHE A 123 -8.34 2.84 -10.33
C PHE A 123 -9.22 1.73 -10.92
N ARG A 124 -9.76 1.96 -12.13
CA ARG A 124 -10.59 0.98 -12.83
C ARG A 124 -9.98 0.63 -14.20
N PRO A 125 -9.91 -0.67 -14.55
CA PRO A 125 -9.48 -1.07 -15.88
C PRO A 125 -10.40 -0.48 -16.96
N ALA A 126 -9.81 -0.09 -18.09
CA ALA A 126 -10.56 0.53 -19.19
C ALA A 126 -11.47 -0.44 -19.97
N ILE A 127 -11.28 -1.77 -19.85
CA ILE A 127 -11.92 -2.75 -20.75
C ILE A 127 -12.31 -4.05 -20.02
N ARG A 128 -13.51 -4.57 -20.33
CA ARG A 128 -14.06 -5.92 -20.03
C ARG A 128 -14.18 -6.37 -18.57
N ARG A 129 -13.57 -5.68 -17.61
CA ARG A 129 -13.80 -5.92 -16.16
C ARG A 129 -13.79 -4.57 -15.45
N ASN A 130 -14.97 -4.16 -14.98
CA ASN A 130 -15.14 -2.90 -14.24
C ASN A 130 -14.85 -3.06 -12.73
N THR A 131 -14.31 -4.22 -12.33
CA THR A 131 -13.86 -4.51 -10.97
C THR A 131 -12.86 -3.43 -10.57
N LYS A 132 -13.14 -2.72 -9.48
CA LYS A 132 -12.28 -1.65 -8.97
C LYS A 132 -10.96 -2.26 -8.46
N ARG A 133 -9.83 -1.60 -8.69
CA ARG A 133 -8.53 -1.97 -8.10
C ARG A 133 -8.27 -1.01 -6.95
N LYS A 134 -8.17 -1.53 -5.74
CA LYS A 134 -7.88 -0.76 -4.53
C LYS A 134 -6.47 -1.12 -4.05
N VAL A 135 -5.65 -0.10 -3.78
CA VAL A 135 -4.26 -0.28 -3.36
C VAL A 135 -3.99 0.60 -2.14
N PRO A 136 -3.98 0.01 -0.94
CA PRO A 136 -3.56 0.73 0.26
C PRO A 136 -2.05 1.03 0.21
N LEU A 137 -1.64 2.25 0.55
CA LEU A 137 -0.23 2.62 0.62
C LEU A 137 0.53 1.85 1.71
N THR A 138 -0.14 1.48 2.79
CA THR A 138 0.41 0.57 3.81
C THR A 138 0.79 -0.79 3.25
N GLU A 139 0.00 -1.35 2.32
CA GLU A 139 0.33 -2.61 1.64
C GLU A 139 1.47 -2.42 0.63
N VAL A 140 1.58 -1.24 -0.02
CA VAL A 140 2.75 -0.89 -0.84
C VAL A 140 4.04 -0.90 -0.02
N LEU A 141 4.02 -0.26 1.15
CA LEU A 141 5.18 -0.18 2.04
C LEU A 141 5.56 -1.55 2.62
N GLU A 142 4.57 -2.35 3.03
CA GLU A 142 4.83 -3.73 3.47
C GLU A 142 5.31 -4.61 2.31
N GLY A 143 4.82 -4.40 1.08
CA GLY A 143 5.32 -5.10 -0.11
C GLY A 143 6.77 -4.76 -0.44
N ALA A 144 7.14 -3.48 -0.33
CA ALA A 144 8.52 -3.02 -0.45
C ALA A 144 9.44 -3.67 0.60
N LYS A 145 8.95 -3.79 1.84
CA LYS A 145 9.66 -4.45 2.94
C LYS A 145 9.88 -5.94 2.68
N ILE A 146 8.86 -6.66 2.21
CA ILE A 146 8.97 -8.08 1.84
C ILE A 146 9.99 -8.24 0.70
N TYR A 147 9.94 -7.36 -0.31
CA TYR A 147 10.91 -7.35 -1.41
C TYR A 147 12.33 -7.15 -0.91
N ALA A 148 12.59 -6.11 -0.12
CA ALA A 148 13.92 -5.84 0.43
C ALA A 148 14.44 -6.99 1.31
N TYR A 149 13.59 -7.54 2.18
CA TYR A 149 13.90 -8.69 3.02
C TYR A 149 14.35 -9.90 2.20
N ALA A 150 13.60 -10.25 1.15
CA ALA A 150 13.90 -11.39 0.28
C ALA A 150 15.26 -11.24 -0.42
N GLN A 151 15.54 -10.03 -0.93
CA GLN A 151 16.80 -9.72 -1.62
C GLN A 151 18.01 -9.79 -0.69
N ARG A 152 17.91 -9.25 0.54
CA ARG A 152 19.05 -9.21 1.49
C ARG A 152 19.38 -10.56 2.11
N HIS A 153 18.37 -11.36 2.43
CA HIS A 153 18.56 -12.61 3.16
C HIS A 153 18.67 -13.85 2.26
N GLY A 154 18.91 -13.65 0.96
CA GLY A 154 19.12 -14.76 0.02
C GLY A 154 17.91 -15.68 -0.09
N MET A 155 16.69 -15.15 0.04
CA MET A 155 15.45 -15.86 -0.25
C MET A 155 14.90 -15.31 -1.56
N PRO A 156 15.53 -15.62 -2.71
CA PRO A 156 15.18 -15.02 -3.98
C PRO A 156 13.71 -15.28 -4.28
N MET A 157 12.98 -14.23 -4.63
CA MET A 157 11.67 -14.39 -5.24
C MET A 157 11.86 -14.94 -6.64
N GLU A 158 11.31 -16.11 -6.91
CA GLU A 158 11.35 -16.71 -8.25
C GLU A 158 10.31 -16.03 -9.14
N VAL A 159 10.71 -15.65 -10.35
CA VAL A 159 9.80 -15.10 -11.37
C VAL A 159 9.93 -15.98 -12.62
N LYS A 160 8.83 -16.61 -13.01
CA LYS A 160 8.73 -17.45 -14.21
C LYS A 160 7.81 -16.75 -15.21
N PRO A 161 8.35 -16.06 -16.22
CA PRO A 161 7.54 -15.37 -17.20
C PRO A 161 6.87 -16.34 -18.16
N TYR A 162 5.63 -16.04 -18.54
CA TYR A 162 4.87 -16.66 -19.61
C TYR A 162 4.56 -15.62 -20.69
N ALA A 163 5.51 -14.72 -20.94
CA ALA A 163 5.35 -13.53 -21.79
C ALA A 163 5.46 -13.83 -23.30
N ASP A 164 5.81 -15.07 -23.69
CA ASP A 164 6.09 -15.44 -25.08
C ASP A 164 4.86 -15.81 -25.92
N SER A 165 3.64 -15.64 -25.37
CA SER A 165 2.43 -15.94 -26.13
C SER A 165 2.18 -14.91 -27.24
N ALA A 166 1.68 -15.36 -28.39
CA ALA A 166 1.30 -14.49 -29.53
C ALA A 166 0.27 -13.38 -29.19
N GLY A 167 -0.29 -13.37 -27.97
CA GLY A 167 -1.26 -12.39 -27.48
C GLY A 167 -0.71 -11.30 -26.53
N THR A 168 0.59 -11.28 -26.22
CA THR A 168 1.16 -10.43 -25.16
C THR A 168 0.94 -8.93 -25.39
N SER A 169 0.94 -8.44 -26.63
CA SER A 169 0.62 -7.03 -26.93
C SER A 169 -0.83 -6.66 -26.54
N LYS A 170 -1.79 -7.58 -26.72
CA LYS A 170 -3.21 -7.30 -26.46
C LYS A 170 -3.64 -7.60 -25.02
N LYS A 171 -3.06 -8.63 -24.40
CA LYS A 171 -3.45 -9.15 -23.08
C LYS A 171 -2.49 -8.74 -21.96
N GLY A 172 -1.26 -8.36 -22.29
CA GLY A 172 -0.15 -8.25 -21.36
C GLY A 172 0.52 -9.59 -21.09
N GLY A 173 1.72 -9.51 -20.52
CA GLY A 173 2.44 -10.66 -19.99
C GLY A 173 1.76 -11.22 -18.74
N SER A 174 2.02 -12.49 -18.49
CA SER A 174 1.70 -13.15 -17.22
C SER A 174 2.97 -13.75 -16.65
N VAL A 175 3.07 -13.80 -15.33
CA VAL A 175 4.20 -14.42 -14.63
C VAL A 175 3.66 -15.27 -13.48
N ILE A 176 4.35 -16.35 -13.17
CA ILE A 176 4.22 -17.03 -11.88
C ILE A 176 5.33 -16.50 -10.99
N VAL A 177 4.99 -16.07 -9.78
CA VAL A 177 5.93 -15.52 -8.82
C VAL A 177 5.81 -16.24 -7.48
N THR A 178 6.96 -16.50 -6.87
CA THR A 178 7.06 -17.08 -5.52
C THR A 178 7.61 -16.04 -4.55
N VAL A 179 6.84 -15.73 -3.49
CA VAL A 179 7.13 -14.68 -2.51
C VAL A 179 7.20 -15.28 -1.11
N PRO A 180 8.25 -15.01 -0.31
CA PRO A 180 8.35 -15.52 1.06
C PRO A 180 7.24 -15.00 1.97
N SER A 181 6.77 -15.84 2.89
CA SER A 181 5.80 -15.42 3.91
C SER A 181 6.45 -14.57 5.01
N ARG A 182 5.70 -13.61 5.54
CA ARG A 182 6.04 -12.83 6.75
C ARG A 182 6.03 -13.66 8.03
N THR A 183 5.30 -14.78 8.07
CA THR A 183 5.09 -15.57 9.29
C THR A 183 6.21 -16.59 9.49
N PRO A 184 6.80 -16.72 10.70
CA PRO A 184 7.75 -17.78 11.00
C PRO A 184 7.20 -19.16 10.67
N LYS A 185 8.03 -20.03 10.06
CA LYS A 185 7.69 -21.40 9.66
C LYS A 185 6.60 -21.56 8.59
N GLN A 186 6.01 -20.48 8.09
CA GLN A 186 5.08 -20.54 6.97
C GLN A 186 5.85 -20.57 5.65
N GLU A 187 5.36 -21.41 4.72
CA GLU A 187 5.89 -21.57 3.37
C GLU A 187 5.74 -20.29 2.54
N SER A 188 6.50 -20.21 1.46
CA SER A 188 6.37 -19.16 0.45
C SER A 188 5.05 -19.29 -0.31
N TYR A 189 4.48 -18.16 -0.72
CA TYR A 189 3.30 -18.11 -1.57
C TYR A 189 3.70 -18.17 -3.04
N THR A 190 3.03 -19.00 -3.83
CA THR A 190 3.19 -19.01 -5.29
C THR A 190 1.87 -18.63 -5.93
N PHE A 191 1.88 -17.64 -6.82
CA PHE A 191 0.68 -17.12 -7.46
C PHE A 191 1.02 -16.50 -8.82
N ALA A 192 -0.01 -16.22 -9.62
CA ALA A 192 0.15 -15.59 -10.92
C ALA A 192 -0.16 -14.08 -10.85
N ILE A 193 0.59 -13.29 -11.62
CA ILE A 193 0.27 -11.90 -11.92
C ILE A 193 0.01 -11.79 -13.42
N HIS A 194 -1.12 -11.19 -13.79
CA HIS A 194 -1.57 -11.02 -15.16
C HIS A 194 -1.66 -9.54 -15.53
N GLY A 195 -1.60 -9.25 -16.83
CA GLY A 195 -1.78 -7.89 -17.35
C GLY A 195 -0.54 -7.01 -17.18
N ILE A 196 0.64 -7.62 -17.19
CA ILE A 196 1.91 -6.87 -17.09
C ILE A 196 2.24 -6.29 -18.46
N ALA A 197 2.44 -4.99 -18.55
CA ALA A 197 2.89 -4.36 -19.78
C ALA A 197 4.38 -4.69 -19.99
N VAL A 198 4.69 -5.52 -20.99
CA VAL A 198 6.05 -5.96 -21.30
C VAL A 198 6.51 -5.55 -22.71
N LYS A 199 5.60 -5.18 -23.61
CA LYS A 199 5.95 -4.69 -24.94
C LYS A 199 5.85 -3.17 -24.96
N ASP A 200 6.84 -2.52 -25.56
CA ASP A 200 6.81 -1.08 -25.79
C ASP A 200 5.99 -0.78 -27.06
N ASP A 201 4.66 -0.84 -26.91
CA ASP A 201 3.70 -0.51 -27.95
C ASP A 201 2.54 0.31 -27.38
N ASP A 202 1.69 0.87 -28.24
CA ASP A 202 0.54 1.67 -27.82
C ASP A 202 -0.43 0.94 -26.87
N ASN A 203 -0.47 -0.40 -26.88
CA ASN A 203 -1.35 -1.15 -25.99
C ASN A 203 -0.86 -1.14 -24.54
N LYS A 204 0.41 -0.77 -24.27
CA LYS A 204 1.00 -0.78 -22.93
C LYS A 204 0.16 0.01 -21.91
N TYR A 205 -0.40 1.16 -22.33
CA TYR A 205 -1.27 2.02 -21.53
C TYR A 205 -2.58 1.33 -21.10
N ILE A 206 -3.12 0.47 -21.95
CA ILE A 206 -4.36 -0.26 -21.68
C ILE A 206 -4.06 -1.50 -20.83
N VAL A 207 -2.97 -2.19 -21.14
CA VAL A 207 -2.52 -3.40 -20.45
C VAL A 207 -2.21 -3.10 -18.99
N ALA A 208 -1.47 -2.02 -18.72
CA ALA A 208 -1.11 -1.57 -17.37
C ALA A 208 -2.32 -1.48 -16.41
N ASN A 209 -3.44 -1.00 -16.94
CA ASN A 209 -4.69 -0.82 -16.20
C ASN A 209 -5.42 -2.14 -15.91
N ARG A 210 -5.00 -3.27 -16.48
CA ARG A 210 -5.60 -4.60 -16.28
C ARG A 210 -4.86 -5.46 -15.25
N LEU A 211 -3.79 -4.93 -14.67
CA LEU A 211 -2.96 -5.66 -13.71
C LEU A 211 -3.83 -6.30 -12.61
N ILE A 212 -3.63 -7.60 -12.39
CA ILE A 212 -4.33 -8.37 -11.37
C ILE A 212 -3.44 -9.51 -10.88
N SER A 213 -3.58 -9.89 -9.61
CA SER A 213 -2.91 -11.04 -9.01
C SER A 213 -3.94 -12.12 -8.65
N THR A 214 -3.55 -13.38 -8.73
CA THR A 214 -4.35 -14.50 -8.20
C THR A 214 -4.04 -14.78 -6.73
N HIS A 215 -3.16 -13.98 -6.11
CA HIS A 215 -2.82 -14.16 -4.70
C HIS A 215 -4.02 -13.88 -3.80
N SER A 216 -4.25 -14.78 -2.87
CA SER A 216 -5.14 -14.58 -1.73
C SER A 216 -4.41 -15.06 -0.47
N CYS A 217 -4.01 -14.12 0.38
CA CYS A 217 -3.56 -14.47 1.72
C CYS A 217 -4.76 -14.69 2.65
N PHE A 218 -4.56 -15.43 3.75
CA PHE A 218 -5.61 -15.65 4.76
C PHE A 218 -6.16 -14.31 5.28
N ASP A 219 -5.29 -13.31 5.46
CA ASP A 219 -5.69 -11.96 5.88
C ASP A 219 -6.60 -11.26 4.85
N THR A 220 -6.40 -11.45 3.54
CA THR A 220 -7.31 -10.93 2.49
C THR A 220 -8.63 -11.68 2.47
N MET A 221 -8.63 -13.00 2.72
CA MET A 221 -9.86 -13.80 2.73
C MET A 221 -10.89 -13.25 3.73
N PHE A 222 -10.47 -12.83 4.93
CA PHE A 222 -11.38 -12.21 5.90
C PHE A 222 -11.72 -10.75 5.61
N LYS A 223 -10.86 -10.02 4.87
CA LYS A 223 -11.19 -8.68 4.37
C LYS A 223 -12.25 -8.74 3.27
N ASP A 224 -12.26 -9.82 2.47
CA ASP A 224 -13.17 -10.03 1.34
C ASP A 224 -14.49 -10.71 1.74
N LEU A 225 -14.56 -11.32 2.94
CA LEU A 225 -15.83 -11.81 3.53
C LEU A 225 -16.80 -10.64 3.73
N LYS A 226 -17.76 -10.50 2.81
CA LYS A 226 -18.86 -9.54 2.91
C LYS A 226 -19.83 -10.02 3.98
N TYR A 227 -20.04 -9.22 5.03
CA TYR A 227 -21.33 -9.22 5.71
C TYR A 227 -22.31 -8.57 4.73
N ASN A 228 -23.21 -9.35 4.13
CA ASN A 228 -24.36 -8.79 3.43
C ASN A 228 -25.24 -8.15 4.49
N LEU A 229 -25.07 -6.85 4.71
CA LEU A 229 -26.08 -6.10 5.45
C LEU A 229 -27.35 -6.04 4.59
N PRO A 230 -28.55 -6.08 5.17
CA PRO A 230 -29.81 -6.10 4.41
C PRO A 230 -29.95 -4.98 3.36
N ASP A 231 -29.23 -3.86 3.57
CA ASP A 231 -29.25 -2.67 2.71
C ASP A 231 -27.91 -2.41 1.99
N ASP A 232 -26.98 -3.38 1.97
CA ASP A 232 -25.74 -3.23 1.20
C ASP A 232 -26.10 -3.27 -0.28
N SER A 233 -26.08 -2.10 -0.93
CA SER A 233 -26.06 -1.99 -2.38
C SER A 233 -24.93 -2.88 -2.90
N GLU A 234 -25.19 -3.67 -3.94
CA GLU A 234 -24.19 -4.53 -4.59
C GLU A 234 -22.97 -3.70 -5.05
N ASP A 235 -22.04 -3.44 -4.13
CA ASP A 235 -20.81 -2.76 -4.47
C ASP A 235 -20.06 -3.70 -5.41
N ALA A 236 -19.88 -3.20 -6.63
CA ALA A 236 -19.14 -3.85 -7.70
C ALA A 236 -17.87 -4.48 -7.13
N GLU A 237 -17.62 -5.74 -7.48
CA GLU A 237 -16.44 -6.51 -7.10
C GLU A 237 -15.19 -5.61 -7.01
N VAL A 238 -14.54 -5.61 -5.84
CA VAL A 238 -13.32 -4.84 -5.59
C VAL A 238 -12.18 -5.83 -5.47
N PHE A 239 -11.13 -5.61 -6.24
CA PHE A 239 -9.87 -6.33 -6.10
C PHE A 239 -8.93 -5.52 -5.22
N ASN A 240 -8.60 -6.06 -4.05
CA ASN A 240 -7.68 -5.46 -3.10
C ASN A 240 -6.27 -6.00 -3.32
N TRP A 241 -5.30 -5.10 -3.54
CA TRP A 241 -3.90 -5.49 -3.56
C TRP A 241 -3.36 -5.64 -2.14
N ASP A 242 -2.65 -6.74 -1.88
CA ASP A 242 -1.93 -6.97 -0.64
C ASP A 242 -0.40 -6.86 -0.82
N ALA A 243 0.30 -6.82 0.31
CA ALA A 243 1.75 -6.70 0.36
C ALA A 243 2.50 -7.79 -0.42
N HIS A 244 2.06 -9.05 -0.40
CA HIS A 244 2.78 -10.12 -1.11
C HIS A 244 2.58 -9.98 -2.62
N ALA A 245 1.37 -9.66 -3.07
CA ALA A 245 1.09 -9.41 -4.48
C ALA A 245 1.93 -8.22 -5.01
N ILE A 246 2.05 -7.15 -4.22
CA ILE A 246 2.88 -5.98 -4.57
C ILE A 246 4.38 -6.36 -4.58
N ALA A 247 4.85 -7.11 -3.59
CA ALA A 247 6.23 -7.57 -3.53
C ALA A 247 6.60 -8.47 -4.73
N GLY A 248 5.69 -9.38 -5.12
CA GLY A 248 5.85 -10.21 -6.31
C GLY A 248 5.86 -9.38 -7.60
N PHE A 249 5.08 -8.29 -7.65
CA PHE A 249 5.13 -7.36 -8.78
C PHE A 249 6.46 -6.59 -8.84
N TYR A 250 7.03 -6.17 -7.71
CA TYR A 250 8.37 -5.57 -7.67
C TYR A 250 9.46 -6.56 -8.11
N ALA A 251 9.37 -7.83 -7.70
CA ALA A 251 10.26 -8.88 -8.21
C ALA A 251 10.12 -9.05 -9.72
N THR A 252 8.90 -8.97 -10.25
CA THR A 252 8.63 -9.04 -11.68
C THR A 252 9.28 -7.89 -12.44
N ILE A 253 9.12 -6.65 -11.97
CA ILE A 253 9.80 -5.49 -12.55
C ILE A 253 11.32 -5.70 -12.52
N GLY A 254 11.86 -6.11 -11.38
CA GLY A 254 13.29 -6.38 -11.24
C GLY A 254 13.80 -7.49 -12.17
N TYR A 255 12.98 -8.51 -12.45
CA TYR A 255 13.29 -9.56 -13.43
C TYR A 255 13.42 -8.96 -14.83
N PHE A 256 12.39 -8.28 -15.34
CA PHE A 256 12.38 -7.73 -16.70
C PHE A 256 13.49 -6.70 -16.93
N ILE A 257 13.81 -5.87 -15.94
CA ILE A 257 14.91 -4.91 -16.03
C ILE A 257 16.27 -5.62 -16.10
N ARG A 258 16.52 -6.61 -15.25
CA ARG A 258 17.85 -7.24 -15.13
C ARG A 258 18.11 -8.34 -16.15
N LYS A 259 17.08 -9.06 -16.58
CA LYS A 259 17.19 -10.20 -17.50
C LYS A 259 16.91 -9.81 -18.94
N ASP A 260 15.90 -8.97 -19.15
CA ASP A 260 15.42 -8.65 -20.50
C ASP A 260 15.77 -7.21 -20.91
N HIS A 261 16.46 -6.45 -20.06
CA HIS A 261 16.77 -5.02 -20.25
C HIS A 261 15.53 -4.17 -20.57
N ASN A 262 14.38 -4.57 -20.02
CA ASN A 262 13.08 -4.02 -20.37
C ASN A 262 12.50 -3.17 -19.22
N THR A 263 12.36 -1.87 -19.45
CA THR A 263 11.82 -0.91 -18.47
C THR A 263 10.31 -0.70 -18.58
N VAL A 264 9.62 -1.28 -19.57
CA VAL A 264 8.18 -1.07 -19.77
C VAL A 264 7.36 -1.43 -18.53
N PRO A 265 7.60 -2.57 -17.83
CA PRO A 265 6.84 -2.90 -16.62
C PRO A 265 6.98 -1.84 -15.51
N LEU A 266 8.15 -1.21 -15.40
CA LEU A 266 8.39 -0.13 -14.45
C LEU A 266 7.66 1.15 -14.87
N GLN A 267 7.85 1.58 -16.12
CA GLN A 267 7.22 2.79 -16.65
C GLN A 267 5.70 2.72 -16.55
N MET A 268 5.13 1.54 -16.81
CA MET A 268 3.69 1.29 -16.81
C MET A 268 3.17 0.73 -15.49
N SER A 269 3.92 0.87 -14.40
CA SER A 269 3.53 0.37 -13.08
C SER A 269 2.39 1.20 -12.47
N PRO A 270 1.21 0.61 -12.19
CA PRO A 270 0.19 1.29 -11.39
C PRO A 270 0.59 1.38 -9.91
N MET A 271 1.53 0.53 -9.46
CA MET A 271 2.07 0.52 -8.11
C MET A 271 3.21 1.55 -7.99
N PRO A 272 3.19 2.46 -7.01
CA PRO A 272 4.33 3.34 -6.78
C PRO A 272 5.53 2.51 -6.31
N LEU A 273 6.74 3.01 -6.57
CA LEU A 273 7.93 2.57 -5.87
C LEU A 273 8.17 3.58 -4.74
N PRO A 274 7.96 3.22 -3.47
CA PRO A 274 8.11 4.18 -2.39
C PRO A 274 9.56 4.66 -2.31
N SER A 275 9.74 5.96 -2.12
CA SER A 275 11.01 6.59 -1.76
C SER A 275 11.51 6.09 -0.39
N ARG A 276 12.78 6.36 -0.09
CA ARG A 276 13.34 6.11 1.24
C ARG A 276 12.67 6.98 2.29
N LEU A 277 12.37 8.23 1.95
CA LEU A 277 11.67 9.17 2.83
C LEU A 277 10.31 8.64 3.30
N LEU A 278 9.48 8.11 2.39
CA LEU A 278 8.18 7.58 2.77
C LEU A 278 8.30 6.32 3.64
N VAL A 279 9.29 5.48 3.37
CA VAL A 279 9.60 4.32 4.19
C VAL A 279 10.01 4.73 5.61
N ASP A 280 10.83 5.77 5.75
CA ASP A 280 11.24 6.30 7.05
C ASP A 280 10.04 6.87 7.82
N VAL A 281 9.17 7.65 7.16
CA VAL A 281 7.92 8.16 7.77
C VAL A 281 7.03 7.02 8.25
N TYR A 282 6.83 6.00 7.42
CA TYR A 282 6.03 4.83 7.78
C TYR A 282 6.59 4.07 8.98
N GLN A 283 7.91 3.88 9.01
CA GLN A 283 8.58 3.22 10.13
C GLN A 283 8.46 4.03 11.41
N ARG A 284 8.62 5.36 11.34
CA ARG A 284 8.45 6.23 12.50
C ARG A 284 7.02 6.17 13.04
N PHE A 285 5.99 6.20 12.20
CA PHE A 285 4.62 5.99 12.68
C PHE A 285 4.41 4.61 13.29
N THR A 286 5.02 3.57 12.72
CA THR A 286 4.87 2.19 13.22
C THR A 286 5.59 1.96 14.55
N ARG A 287 6.73 2.63 14.79
CA ARG A 287 7.66 2.33 15.89
C ARG A 287 7.80 3.44 16.93
N ASN A 288 7.32 4.64 16.62
CA ASN A 288 7.45 5.81 17.48
C ASN A 288 6.11 6.51 17.74
N ALA A 289 4.98 6.04 17.19
CA ALA A 289 3.68 6.65 17.47
C ALA A 289 2.74 5.71 18.23
N VAL A 290 2.01 6.27 19.19
CA VAL A 290 0.90 5.62 19.89
C VAL A 290 -0.31 6.54 19.91
N ILE A 291 -1.51 5.97 19.88
CA ILE A 291 -2.77 6.69 20.02
C ILE A 291 -3.29 6.51 21.44
N LEU A 292 -3.77 7.61 22.03
CA LEU A 292 -4.58 7.59 23.24
C LEU A 292 -6.04 7.29 22.88
N THR A 293 -6.61 6.21 23.42
CA THR A 293 -8.05 5.93 23.25
C THR A 293 -8.79 5.88 24.58
N ASN A 294 -10.03 6.39 24.57
CA ASN A 294 -10.98 6.36 25.70
C ASN A 294 -12.14 5.39 25.42
N GLU A 295 -11.85 4.24 24.79
CA GLU A 295 -12.88 3.30 24.32
C GLU A 295 -13.74 2.68 25.42
N ARG A 296 -13.28 2.68 26.68
CA ARG A 296 -14.03 2.14 27.82
C ARG A 296 -14.22 3.23 28.87
N LYS A 297 -15.49 3.59 29.13
CA LYS A 297 -15.86 4.44 30.27
C LYS A 297 -15.27 3.80 31.55
N ASN A 298 -14.56 4.60 32.35
CA ASN A 298 -13.94 4.22 33.64
C ASN A 298 -12.69 3.31 33.57
N GLN A 299 -12.03 3.15 32.42
CA GLN A 299 -10.70 2.52 32.37
C GLN A 299 -9.56 3.55 32.34
N LYS A 300 -8.40 3.17 32.90
CA LYS A 300 -7.14 3.94 32.78
C LYS A 300 -6.87 4.24 31.30
N LYS A 301 -6.19 5.37 31.04
CA LYS A 301 -5.70 5.77 29.69
C LYS A 301 -5.05 4.56 29.01
N ASN A 302 -5.60 4.13 27.88
CA ASN A 302 -5.06 3.02 27.10
C ASN A 302 -4.30 3.57 25.90
N PHE A 303 -3.07 3.08 25.73
CA PHE A 303 -2.20 3.43 24.61
C PHE A 303 -2.16 2.26 23.64
N TYR A 304 -2.39 2.53 22.37
CA TYR A 304 -2.32 1.53 21.31
C TYR A 304 -1.35 1.96 20.22
N PRO A 305 -0.55 1.04 19.66
CA PRO A 305 0.10 1.29 18.37
C PRO A 305 -0.96 1.57 17.31
N LEU A 306 -0.58 2.31 16.27
CA LEU A 306 -1.46 2.57 15.14
C LEU A 306 -1.85 1.25 14.46
N ASN A 307 -3.13 1.08 14.14
CA ASN A 307 -3.63 0.00 13.32
C ASN A 307 -3.46 0.34 11.82
N ASN A 308 -3.84 -0.58 10.93
CA ASN A 308 -3.67 -0.37 9.48
C ASN A 308 -4.43 0.85 8.95
N ALA A 309 -5.66 1.09 9.40
CA ALA A 309 -6.44 2.25 8.97
C ALA A 309 -5.78 3.58 9.39
N GLU A 310 -5.27 3.64 10.60
CA GLU A 310 -4.64 4.85 11.12
C GLU A 310 -3.28 5.10 10.47
N LEU A 311 -2.52 4.02 10.22
CA LEU A 311 -1.29 4.09 9.42
C LEU A 311 -1.59 4.53 7.99
N GLU A 312 -2.64 4.02 7.36
CA GLU A 312 -3.05 4.40 6.00
C GLU A 312 -3.36 5.89 5.93
N ILE A 313 -4.19 6.41 6.84
CA ILE A 313 -4.51 7.85 6.92
C ILE A 313 -3.23 8.67 7.13
N ALA A 314 -2.34 8.23 8.02
CA ALA A 314 -1.10 8.95 8.30
C ALA A 314 -0.14 8.98 7.09
N VAL A 315 -0.01 7.87 6.38
CA VAL A 315 0.84 7.72 5.19
C VAL A 315 0.26 8.50 4.01
N GLU A 316 -1.04 8.44 3.76
CA GLU A 316 -1.70 9.24 2.70
C GLU A 316 -1.49 10.74 2.94
N ASN A 317 -1.66 11.19 4.19
CA ASN A 317 -1.37 12.59 4.53
C ASN A 317 0.11 12.94 4.42
N ALA A 318 1.03 11.98 4.61
CA ALA A 318 2.45 12.20 4.38
C ALA A 318 2.75 12.40 2.90
N VAL A 319 2.14 11.64 1.99
CA VAL A 319 2.27 11.84 0.54
C VAL A 319 1.74 13.21 0.14
N ILE A 320 0.53 13.57 0.59
CA ILE A 320 -0.08 14.87 0.29
C ILE A 320 0.80 16.02 0.78
N ARG A 321 1.38 15.88 1.98
CA ARG A 321 2.18 16.94 2.59
C ARG A 321 3.57 17.09 1.99
N LEU A 322 4.23 15.97 1.70
CA LEU A 322 5.63 15.94 1.25
C LEU A 322 5.76 15.93 -0.28
N GLY A 323 4.65 15.71 -1.00
CA GLY A 323 4.59 15.67 -2.46
C GLY A 323 4.80 14.27 -3.02
N HIS A 324 4.15 13.99 -4.16
CA HIS A 324 4.20 12.70 -4.83
C HIS A 324 5.64 12.26 -5.16
N ASP A 325 6.42 13.12 -5.80
CA ASP A 325 7.75 12.75 -6.33
C ASP A 325 8.79 12.51 -5.21
N ASN A 326 8.57 13.10 -4.05
CA ASN A 326 9.40 12.87 -2.87
C ASN A 326 9.03 11.60 -2.11
N THR A 327 7.87 11.01 -2.37
CA THR A 327 7.31 9.95 -1.54
C THR A 327 7.00 8.67 -2.30
N LEU A 328 6.30 8.76 -3.43
CA LEU A 328 5.78 7.65 -4.24
C LEU A 328 6.60 7.38 -5.52
N PHE A 329 7.71 8.08 -5.69
CA PHE A 329 8.64 7.90 -6.80
C PHE A 329 10.07 7.72 -6.29
N CYS A 330 10.59 6.48 -6.38
CA CYS A 330 11.98 6.16 -6.03
C CYS A 330 12.95 6.66 -7.11
N GLN A 331 13.92 7.48 -6.71
CA GLN A 331 15.04 7.91 -7.55
C GLN A 331 16.32 7.25 -7.06
N LEU A 332 17.09 6.62 -7.94
CA LEU A 332 18.22 5.77 -7.54
C LEU A 332 19.36 6.55 -6.86
N ASP A 333 19.61 7.77 -7.33
CA ASP A 333 20.60 8.71 -6.79
C ASP A 333 20.21 9.26 -5.40
N ARG A 334 18.92 9.57 -5.21
CA ARG A 334 18.39 10.10 -3.95
C ARG A 334 18.13 9.01 -2.91
N ASP A 335 17.46 7.94 -3.31
CA ASP A 335 16.91 6.92 -2.41
C ASP A 335 17.77 5.66 -2.32
N GLY A 336 18.60 5.38 -3.33
CA GLY A 336 19.23 4.07 -3.52
C GLY A 336 18.26 3.04 -4.09
N ALA A 337 18.68 1.78 -4.17
CA ALA A 337 17.78 0.72 -4.61
C ALA A 337 16.86 0.29 -3.47
N LEU A 338 15.63 -0.14 -3.78
CA LEU A 338 14.64 -0.58 -2.78
C LEU A 338 15.16 -1.69 -1.85
N ARG A 339 16.06 -2.56 -2.34
CA ARG A 339 16.71 -3.61 -1.56
C ARG A 339 17.70 -3.07 -0.52
N ASP A 340 18.12 -1.82 -0.65
CA ASP A 340 19.14 -1.16 0.16
C ASP A 340 18.51 -0.23 1.22
N TYR A 341 17.18 -0.14 1.27
CA TYR A 341 16.48 0.65 2.29
C TYR A 341 16.66 0.07 3.68
N ASP A 342 16.93 0.93 4.65
CA ASP A 342 17.04 0.51 6.04
C ASP A 342 15.65 0.26 6.64
N TRP A 343 15.35 -1.01 6.87
CA TRP A 343 14.17 -1.40 7.60
C TRP A 343 14.61 -1.86 8.97
N ILE A 344 14.36 -1.08 10.03
CA ILE A 344 14.95 -1.35 11.35
C ILE A 344 14.77 -2.82 11.72
N GLY A 345 15.88 -3.51 12.01
CA GLY A 345 15.94 -4.95 12.25
C GLY A 345 16.35 -5.81 11.05
N MET A 346 16.71 -5.22 9.90
CA MET A 346 17.45 -5.87 8.80
C MET A 346 18.95 -5.83 8.98
#